data_AF-A0A920BDD0-F1
#
_entry.id   AF-A0A920BDD0-F1
#
_cell.length_a   1.000
_cell.length_b   1.000
_cell.length_c   1.000
_cell.angle_alpha   90.00
_cell.angle_beta   90.00
_cell.angle_gamma   90.00
#
_symmetry.space_group_name_H-M   'P 1'
#
loop_
_entity.id
_entity.type
_entity.pdbx_description
1 polymer ?
#
loop_
_entity_poly.entity_id
_entity_poly.type
_entity_poly.pdbx_seq_one_letter_code
_entity_poly.pdbx_strand_id
1 'polypeptide(L)'
;MKPGGEVTPETLTPYGIKTLILNESCVHLDKNRPRASLDLLYSEVERLGKIFRKETKAKKLIKNWKSRVSEIKSKLVNYSGKRVFLYDSGEDKPFTAGKFAMPTAMIEALGAENITSNMDTSWGRTSWEAVAAADPEFLILLDYQSGGGAADLMAF
;
A
#
# COMPACT_ATOMS: atom_id res chain seq x y z
N MET A 1 18.88 -8.82 -2.80
CA MET A 1 18.03 -9.38 -1.73
C MET A 1 17.00 -10.28 -2.39
N LYS A 2 16.85 -11.55 -2.00
CA LYS A 2 15.77 -12.41 -2.51
C LYS A 2 14.52 -12.10 -1.68
N PRO A 3 13.44 -11.52 -2.25
CA PRO A 3 12.18 -11.38 -1.51
C PRO A 3 11.75 -12.77 -1.01
N GLY A 4 11.64 -12.96 0.31
CA GLY A 4 11.34 -14.26 0.95
C GLY A 4 12.53 -14.99 1.61
N GLY A 5 13.77 -14.53 1.43
CA GLY A 5 14.95 -15.22 2.00
C GLY A 5 15.18 -16.60 1.36
N GLU A 6 15.57 -17.60 2.15
CA GLU A 6 15.71 -19.00 1.69
C GLU A 6 14.36 -19.70 1.48
N VAL A 7 13.27 -19.10 1.96
CA VAL A 7 11.91 -19.63 1.83
C VAL A 7 11.24 -19.00 0.61
N THR A 8 11.24 -19.71 -0.51
CA THR A 8 10.63 -19.28 -1.77
C THR A 8 9.62 -20.33 -2.26
N PRO A 9 8.72 -19.99 -3.19
CA PRO A 9 7.84 -20.99 -3.82
C PRO A 9 8.61 -22.19 -4.36
N GLU A 10 9.78 -21.96 -4.97
CA GLU A 10 10.63 -23.01 -5.53
C GLU A 10 11.20 -23.93 -4.45
N THR A 11 11.62 -23.39 -3.30
CA THR A 11 12.17 -24.22 -2.20
C THR A 11 11.10 -24.98 -1.44
N LEU A 12 9.84 -24.51 -1.47
CA LEU A 12 8.69 -25.16 -0.84
C LEU A 12 8.00 -26.22 -1.72
N THR A 13 8.12 -26.11 -3.05
CA THR A 13 7.45 -27.00 -4.01
C THR A 13 7.81 -28.49 -3.85
N PRO A 14 9.09 -28.89 -3.65
CA PRO A 14 9.45 -30.31 -3.46
C PRO A 14 8.80 -30.96 -2.24
N TYR A 15 8.37 -30.16 -1.25
CA TYR A 15 7.68 -30.62 -0.04
C TYR A 15 6.15 -30.62 -0.19
N GLY A 16 5.62 -30.30 -1.36
CA GLY A 16 4.17 -30.22 -1.61
C GLY A 16 3.49 -29.03 -0.94
N ILE A 17 4.25 -28.04 -0.47
CA ILE A 17 3.71 -26.86 0.21
C ILE A 17 3.26 -25.85 -0.84
N LYS A 18 1.95 -25.60 -0.92
CA LYS A 18 1.37 -24.60 -1.83
C LYS A 18 1.57 -23.20 -1.28
N THR A 19 2.10 -22.31 -2.11
CA THR A 19 2.33 -20.90 -1.75
C THR A 19 1.33 -19.96 -2.41
N LEU A 20 0.96 -18.90 -1.70
CA LEU A 20 0.20 -17.78 -2.24
C LEU A 20 1.00 -16.49 -2.01
N ILE A 21 1.26 -15.76 -3.08
CA ILE A 21 1.83 -14.41 -3.03
C ILE A 21 0.73 -13.41 -3.39
N LEU A 22 0.72 -12.28 -2.68
CA LEU A 22 -0.19 -11.17 -2.93
C LEU A 22 0.14 -10.53 -4.29
N ASN A 23 -0.89 -10.24 -5.09
CA ASN A 23 -0.71 -9.64 -6.42
C ASN A 23 0.02 -8.29 -6.40
N GLU A 24 -0.06 -7.54 -5.29
CA GLU A 24 0.69 -6.29 -5.11
C GLU A 24 2.21 -6.55 -5.11
N SER A 25 2.67 -7.58 -4.40
CA SER A 25 4.09 -7.92 -4.28
C SER A 25 4.70 -8.39 -5.62
N CYS A 26 3.88 -8.80 -6.58
CA CYS A 26 4.34 -9.22 -7.91
C CYS A 26 4.99 -8.10 -8.74
N VAL A 27 4.91 -6.83 -8.32
CA VAL A 27 5.64 -5.71 -8.93
C VAL A 27 7.16 -5.94 -8.98
N HIS A 28 7.70 -6.72 -8.05
CA HIS A 28 9.12 -7.06 -8.03
C HIS A 28 9.52 -8.05 -9.14
N LEU A 29 8.55 -8.69 -9.79
CA LEU A 29 8.75 -9.66 -10.86
C LEU A 29 8.41 -9.08 -12.24
N ASP A 30 7.45 -8.15 -12.29
CA ASP A 30 7.02 -7.49 -13.52
C ASP A 30 6.82 -6.00 -13.28
N LYS A 31 7.72 -5.19 -13.87
CA LYS A 31 7.69 -3.72 -13.77
C LYS A 31 6.70 -3.07 -14.74
N ASN A 32 6.14 -3.83 -15.70
CA ASN A 32 5.11 -3.32 -16.61
C ASN A 32 3.71 -3.34 -16.00
N ARG A 33 3.60 -3.73 -14.73
CA ARG A 33 2.33 -3.72 -14.01
C ARG A 33 1.76 -2.30 -13.93
N PRO A 34 0.42 -2.17 -13.93
CA PRO A 34 -0.21 -0.89 -13.70
C PRO A 34 0.12 -0.35 -12.31
N ARG A 35 -0.08 0.97 -12.14
CA ARG A 35 -0.09 1.63 -10.83
C ARG A 35 -0.99 0.88 -9.86
N ALA A 36 -0.66 0.90 -8.57
CA ALA A 36 -1.49 0.28 -7.56
C ALA A 36 -2.91 0.87 -7.57
N SER A 37 -3.91 0.01 -7.36
CA SER A 37 -5.30 0.42 -7.18
C SER A 37 -5.95 -0.42 -6.08
N LEU A 38 -7.09 0.04 -5.55
CA LEU A 38 -7.88 -0.72 -4.58
C LEU A 38 -8.38 -2.06 -5.14
N ASP A 39 -8.35 -2.27 -6.47
CA ASP A 39 -8.70 -3.56 -7.06
C ASP A 39 -7.71 -4.66 -6.70
N LEU A 40 -6.46 -4.33 -6.39
CA LEU A 40 -5.51 -5.29 -5.84
C LEU A 40 -6.06 -5.89 -4.54
N LEU A 41 -6.50 -5.05 -3.59
CA LEU A 41 -7.13 -5.50 -2.34
C LEU A 41 -8.38 -6.34 -2.60
N TYR A 42 -9.27 -5.89 -3.49
CA TYR A 42 -10.51 -6.61 -3.78
C TYR A 42 -10.25 -7.98 -4.40
N SER A 43 -9.32 -8.07 -5.35
CA SER A 43 -8.94 -9.32 -5.99
C SER A 43 -8.26 -10.30 -5.02
N GLU A 44 -7.40 -9.81 -4.12
CA GLU A 44 -6.77 -10.64 -3.09
C GLU A 44 -7.80 -11.25 -2.14
N VAL A 45 -8.76 -10.45 -1.67
CA VAL A 45 -9.80 -10.94 -0.77
C VAL A 45 -10.74 -11.91 -1.48
N GLU A 46 -10.99 -11.75 -2.77
CA GLU A 46 -11.71 -12.76 -3.56
C GLU A 46 -10.93 -14.07 -3.67
N ARG A 47 -9.62 -14.02 -3.96
CA ARG A 47 -8.73 -15.20 -4.02
C ARG A 47 -8.71 -15.95 -2.68
N LEU A 48 -8.54 -15.22 -1.58
CA LEU A 48 -8.61 -15.79 -0.23
C LEU A 48 -10.00 -16.38 0.05
N GLY A 49 -11.07 -15.72 -0.39
CA GLY A 49 -12.43 -16.24 -0.32
C GLY A 49 -12.58 -17.62 -0.96
N LYS A 50 -11.98 -17.84 -2.14
CA LYS A 50 -11.98 -19.14 -2.82
C LYS A 50 -11.15 -20.18 -2.07
N ILE A 51 -9.95 -19.82 -1.61
CA ILE A 51 -9.04 -20.72 -0.89
C ILE A 51 -9.67 -21.25 0.39
N PHE A 52 -10.33 -20.37 1.15
CA PHE A 52 -10.95 -20.73 2.44
C PHE A 52 -12.42 -21.17 2.33
N ARG A 53 -12.99 -21.24 1.10
CA ARG A 53 -14.42 -21.52 0.87
C ARG A 53 -15.34 -20.56 1.63
N LYS A 54 -15.01 -19.27 1.59
CA LYS A 54 -15.69 -18.14 2.25
C LYS A 54 -16.09 -17.04 1.24
N GLU A 55 -16.46 -17.42 0.03
CA GLU A 55 -16.76 -16.53 -1.09
C GLU A 55 -17.88 -15.54 -0.76
N THR A 56 -18.95 -15.98 -0.09
CA THR A 56 -20.04 -15.08 0.35
C THR A 56 -19.54 -14.02 1.33
N LYS A 57 -18.65 -14.39 2.26
CA LYS A 57 -18.06 -13.45 3.23
C LYS A 57 -17.12 -12.47 2.53
N ALA A 58 -16.29 -12.96 1.60
CA ALA A 58 -15.39 -12.13 0.80
C ALA A 58 -16.19 -11.10 -0.05
N LYS A 59 -17.23 -11.55 -0.76
CA LYS A 59 -18.11 -10.67 -1.56
C LYS A 59 -18.79 -9.60 -0.69
N LYS A 60 -19.29 -9.97 0.49
CA LYS A 60 -19.89 -9.02 1.45
C LYS A 60 -18.87 -7.97 1.89
N LEU A 61 -17.65 -8.39 2.22
CA LEU A 61 -16.58 -7.51 2.67
C LEU A 61 -16.17 -6.51 1.57
N ILE A 62 -15.95 -7.01 0.34
CA ILE A 62 -15.62 -6.17 -0.83
C ILE A 62 -16.74 -5.17 -1.11
N LYS A 63 -18.01 -5.61 -1.08
CA LYS A 63 -19.16 -4.72 -1.28
C LYS A 63 -19.18 -3.58 -0.25
N ASN A 64 -18.94 -3.89 1.02
CA ASN A 64 -18.92 -2.90 2.10
C ASN A 64 -17.79 -1.89 1.90
N TRP A 65 -16.58 -2.33 1.54
CA TRP A 65 -15.47 -1.42 1.25
C TRP A 65 -15.74 -0.52 0.06
N LYS A 66 -16.23 -1.08 -1.06
CA LYS A 66 -16.62 -0.28 -2.24
C LYS A 66 -17.68 0.76 -1.90
N SER A 67 -18.67 0.40 -1.08
CA SER A 67 -19.68 1.33 -0.58
C SER A 67 -19.07 2.45 0.24
N ARG A 68 -18.17 2.13 1.18
CA ARG A 68 -17.48 3.13 2.01
C ARG A 68 -16.64 4.09 1.18
N VAL A 69 -15.88 3.58 0.21
CA VAL A 69 -15.08 4.40 -0.71
C VAL A 69 -15.99 5.31 -1.55
N SER A 70 -17.10 4.79 -2.07
CA SER A 70 -18.07 5.58 -2.83
C SER A 70 -18.71 6.69 -1.99
N GLU A 71 -19.07 6.39 -0.75
CA GLU A 71 -19.64 7.37 0.17
C GLU A 71 -18.64 8.49 0.47
N ILE A 72 -17.38 8.15 0.75
CA ILE A 72 -16.34 9.16 0.96
C ILE A 72 -16.15 10.01 -0.30
N LYS A 73 -16.05 9.38 -1.48
CA LYS A 73 -15.92 10.09 -2.77
C LYS A 73 -17.07 11.08 -3.02
N SER A 74 -18.30 10.72 -2.67
CA SER A 74 -19.45 11.63 -2.82
C SER A 74 -19.39 12.87 -1.94
N LYS A 75 -18.59 12.86 -0.87
CA LYS A 75 -18.38 13.99 0.05
C LYS A 75 -17.24 14.91 -0.39
N LEU A 76 -16.43 14.51 -1.36
CA LEU A 76 -15.26 15.24 -1.84
C LEU A 76 -15.57 16.21 -3.00
N VAL A 77 -16.82 16.70 -3.08
CA VAL A 77 -17.22 17.69 -4.10
C VAL A 77 -16.40 18.96 -3.89
N ASN A 78 -15.74 19.44 -4.96
CA ASN A 78 -14.82 20.59 -4.95
C ASN A 78 -13.53 20.41 -4.12
N TYR A 79 -13.14 19.18 -3.80
CA TYR A 79 -11.83 18.91 -3.21
C TYR A 79 -10.73 18.93 -4.28
N SER A 80 -9.71 19.78 -4.10
CA SER A 80 -8.61 19.96 -5.06
C SER A 80 -7.45 18.98 -4.88
N GLY A 81 -7.59 17.96 -4.02
CA GLY A 81 -6.48 17.12 -3.60
C GLY A 81 -5.56 17.83 -2.61
N LYS A 82 -4.91 17.05 -1.74
CA LYS A 82 -3.78 17.49 -0.91
C LYS A 82 -2.53 16.77 -1.35
N ARG A 83 -1.39 17.44 -1.27
CA ARG A 83 -0.08 16.77 -1.35
C ARG A 83 0.16 16.02 -0.05
N VAL A 84 0.32 14.72 -0.14
CA VAL A 84 0.47 13.82 1.01
C VAL A 84 1.83 13.17 0.96
N PHE A 85 2.54 13.20 2.08
CA PHE A 85 3.72 12.39 2.29
C PHE A 85 3.42 11.27 3.28
N LEU A 86 3.73 10.03 2.89
CA LEU A 86 3.72 8.90 3.82
C LEU A 86 5.14 8.66 4.30
N TYR A 87 5.34 8.80 5.60
CA TYR A 87 6.56 8.44 6.29
C TYR A 87 6.38 7.09 6.98
N ASP A 88 7.18 6.10 6.55
CA ASP A 88 7.24 4.79 7.17
C ASP A 88 8.28 4.78 8.30
N SER A 89 9.52 5.14 7.96
CA SER A 89 10.68 5.06 8.86
C SER A 89 11.89 5.77 8.25
N GLY A 90 13.00 5.82 8.98
CA GLY A 90 14.31 6.26 8.48
C GLY A 90 14.66 7.71 8.79
N GLU A 91 15.72 7.90 9.59
CA GLU A 91 16.19 9.21 10.06
C GLU A 91 17.01 9.97 9.00
N ASP A 92 18.09 9.38 8.47
CA ASP A 92 18.93 10.03 7.44
C ASP A 92 18.18 10.20 6.10
N LYS A 93 17.47 9.14 5.71
CA LYS A 93 16.67 9.09 4.48
C LYS A 93 15.34 8.42 4.74
N PRO A 94 14.22 9.12 4.50
CA PRO A 94 12.92 8.55 4.77
C PRO A 94 12.62 7.40 3.81
N PHE A 95 12.16 6.31 4.39
CA PHE A 95 11.52 5.20 3.72
C PHE A 95 10.03 5.51 3.54
N THR A 96 9.52 5.27 2.34
CA THR A 96 8.21 5.75 1.90
C THR A 96 7.62 4.86 0.80
N ALA A 97 6.35 5.14 0.48
CA ALA A 97 5.57 4.46 -0.53
C ALA A 97 5.71 5.12 -1.92
N GLY A 98 5.96 4.31 -2.95
CA GLY A 98 6.04 4.71 -4.35
C GLY A 98 4.80 4.35 -5.17
N LYS A 99 4.94 4.42 -6.49
CA LYS A 99 3.88 4.20 -7.51
C LYS A 99 3.06 2.92 -7.30
N PHE A 100 3.69 1.85 -6.82
CA PHE A 100 3.07 0.52 -6.76
C PHE A 100 2.62 0.10 -5.36
N ALA A 101 2.66 1.00 -4.38
CA ALA A 101 2.25 0.72 -3.02
C ALA A 101 0.75 0.95 -2.82
N MET A 102 0.10 0.10 -2.01
CA MET A 102 -1.29 0.31 -1.60
C MET A 102 -1.55 1.69 -0.97
N PRO A 103 -0.67 2.28 -0.15
CA PRO A 103 -0.90 3.64 0.35
C PRO A 103 -1.09 4.70 -0.74
N THR A 104 -0.34 4.61 -1.86
CA THR A 104 -0.54 5.49 -3.03
C THR A 104 -1.95 5.32 -3.60
N ALA A 105 -2.40 4.08 -3.77
CA ALA A 105 -3.76 3.79 -4.23
C ALA A 105 -4.85 4.34 -3.30
N MET A 106 -4.62 4.31 -1.98
CA MET A 106 -5.54 4.84 -0.97
C MET A 106 -5.60 6.37 -1.01
N ILE A 107 -4.46 7.05 -1.09
CA ILE A 107 -4.35 8.50 -1.19
C ILE A 107 -5.09 8.99 -2.46
N GLU A 108 -4.81 8.36 -3.60
CA GLU A 108 -5.41 8.73 -4.89
C GLU A 108 -6.90 8.40 -4.99
N ALA A 109 -7.35 7.33 -4.32
CA ALA A 109 -8.78 7.03 -4.23
C ALA A 109 -9.58 8.16 -3.56
N LEU A 110 -8.93 9.04 -2.80
CA LEU A 110 -9.53 10.21 -2.16
C LEU A 110 -9.23 11.51 -2.92
N GLY A 111 -8.64 11.44 -4.12
CA GLY A 111 -8.31 12.61 -4.94
C GLY A 111 -7.09 13.39 -4.44
N ALA A 112 -6.36 12.87 -3.45
CA ALA A 112 -5.09 13.44 -3.00
C ALA A 112 -3.92 12.90 -3.83
N GLU A 113 -2.77 13.56 -3.72
CA GLU A 113 -1.54 13.22 -4.44
C GLU A 113 -0.51 12.69 -3.45
N ASN A 114 0.06 11.50 -3.68
CA ASN A 114 1.24 11.08 -2.96
C ASN A 114 2.49 11.72 -3.62
N ILE A 115 3.25 12.52 -2.87
CA ILE A 115 4.40 13.29 -3.39
C ILE A 115 5.53 12.41 -3.93
N THR A 116 5.60 11.13 -3.53
CA THR A 116 6.62 10.16 -3.95
C THR A 116 6.08 9.15 -4.97
N SER A 117 4.91 9.41 -5.54
CA SER A 117 4.20 8.48 -6.40
C SER A 117 4.77 8.32 -7.82
N ASN A 118 5.81 9.10 -8.13
CA ASN A 118 6.65 8.96 -9.33
C ASN A 118 7.78 7.93 -9.15
N MET A 119 8.07 7.49 -7.92
CA MET A 119 9.06 6.44 -7.68
C MET A 119 8.58 5.11 -8.25
N ASP A 120 9.32 4.52 -9.18
CA ASP A 120 9.00 3.25 -9.84
C ASP A 120 9.30 2.03 -8.93
N THR A 121 8.66 2.02 -7.75
CA THR A 121 8.77 0.99 -6.71
C THR A 121 7.46 0.92 -5.89
N SER A 122 7.29 -0.16 -5.13
CA SER A 122 6.30 -0.21 -4.05
C SER A 122 6.81 0.59 -2.84
N TRP A 123 7.96 0.23 -2.31
CA TRP A 123 8.60 0.92 -1.19
C TRP A 123 10.04 1.28 -1.53
N GLY A 124 10.51 2.42 -1.03
CA GLY A 124 11.85 2.91 -1.33
C GLY A 124 12.26 4.07 -0.44
N ARG A 125 13.53 4.49 -0.56
CA ARG A 125 14.04 5.68 0.12
C ARG A 125 13.99 6.89 -0.81
N THR A 126 13.64 8.04 -0.24
CA THR A 126 13.83 9.36 -0.87
C THR A 126 14.76 10.21 -0.01
N SER A 127 14.95 11.50 -0.32
CA SER A 127 15.72 12.44 0.49
C SER A 127 14.81 13.47 1.16
N TRP A 128 15.23 14.02 2.30
CA TRP A 128 14.47 15.08 2.99
C TRP A 128 14.36 16.35 2.16
N GLU A 129 15.37 16.67 1.35
CA GLU A 129 15.31 17.79 0.41
C GLU A 129 14.22 17.61 -0.64
N ALA A 130 14.05 16.39 -1.16
CA ALA A 130 12.97 16.08 -2.10
C ALA A 130 11.59 16.19 -1.44
N VAL A 131 11.46 15.73 -0.19
CA VAL A 131 10.22 15.86 0.59
C VAL A 131 9.91 17.34 0.87
N ALA A 132 10.89 18.12 1.32
CA ALA A 132 10.72 19.54 1.61
C ALA A 132 10.39 20.34 0.34
N ALA A 133 11.04 20.05 -0.79
CA ALA A 133 10.76 20.71 -2.06
C ALA A 133 9.35 20.41 -2.60
N ALA A 134 8.81 19.23 -2.29
CA ALA A 134 7.44 18.85 -2.66
C ALA A 134 6.37 19.48 -1.75
N ASP A 135 6.76 20.06 -0.61
CA ASP A 135 5.91 20.80 0.33
C ASP A 135 4.59 20.07 0.64
N PRO A 136 4.62 18.88 1.29
CA PRO A 136 3.41 18.13 1.59
C PRO A 136 2.50 18.88 2.58
N GLU A 137 1.21 18.89 2.30
CA GLU A 137 0.18 19.51 3.15
C GLU A 137 -0.31 18.55 4.25
N PHE A 138 -0.06 17.25 4.09
CA PHE A 138 -0.47 16.23 5.04
C PHE A 138 0.61 15.16 5.18
N LEU A 139 0.87 14.74 6.41
CA LEU A 139 1.80 13.68 6.75
C LEU A 139 1.04 12.46 7.28
N ILE A 140 1.27 11.31 6.68
CA ILE A 140 0.83 10.01 7.20
C ILE A 140 2.04 9.36 7.85
N LEU A 141 1.95 9.05 9.14
CA LEU A 141 2.97 8.34 9.89
C LEU A 141 2.54 6.88 10.06
N LEU A 142 3.37 5.95 9.61
CA LEU A 142 3.02 4.53 9.62
C LEU A 142 3.27 3.94 11.02
N ASP A 143 2.18 3.55 11.70
CA ASP A 143 2.26 2.91 13.02
C ASP A 143 2.32 1.38 12.89
N TYR A 144 3.45 0.79 13.32
CA TYR A 144 3.62 -0.66 13.44
C TYR A 144 3.08 -1.24 14.76
N GLN A 145 2.43 -0.41 15.58
CA GLN A 145 1.79 -0.79 16.83
C GLN A 145 2.78 -1.41 17.84
N SER A 146 4.00 -0.88 17.91
CA SER A 146 5.05 -1.33 18.85
C SER A 146 4.74 -1.03 20.33
N GLY A 147 3.61 -0.38 20.62
CA GLY A 147 3.19 0.03 21.96
C GLY A 147 3.42 1.52 22.27
N GLY A 148 4.19 2.22 21.44
CA GLY A 148 4.49 3.65 21.57
C GLY A 148 3.39 4.61 21.13
N GLY A 149 2.53 4.14 20.22
CA GLY A 149 1.44 4.93 19.66
C GLY A 149 1.90 6.21 18.96
N ALA A 150 1.01 7.20 18.89
CA ALA A 150 1.27 8.45 18.19
C ALA A 150 2.38 9.31 18.82
N ALA A 151 2.64 9.17 20.12
CA ALA A 151 3.66 9.97 20.80
C ALA A 151 5.06 9.60 20.31
N ASP A 152 5.35 8.31 20.22
CA ASP A 152 6.64 7.80 19.73
C ASP A 152 6.82 8.13 18.23
N LEU A 153 5.74 8.08 17.45
CA LEU A 153 5.76 8.47 16.05
C LEU A 153 5.96 9.98 15.84
N MET A 154 5.79 10.83 16.86
CA MET A 154 5.99 12.28 16.72
C MET A 154 7.36 12.72 17.28
N ALA A 155 8.16 11.78 17.79
CA ALA A 155 9.46 12.05 18.38
C ALA A 155 10.63 12.03 17.38
N PHE A 156 10.37 11.81 16.09
CA PHE A 156 11.39 11.82 15.03
C PHE A 156 11.79 13.23 14.60
#